data_AF-A0A9P5UTZ6-F1
#
_entry.id   AF-A0A9P5UTZ6-F1
#
_cell.length_a   1.000
_cell.length_b   1.000
_cell.length_c   1.000
_cell.angle_alpha   90.00
_cell.angle_beta   90.00
_cell.angle_gamma   90.00
#
_symmetry.space_group_name_H-M   'P 1'
#
loop_
_entity.id
_entity.type
_entity.pdbx_description
1 polymer ?
#
loop_
_entity_poly.entity_id
_entity_poly.type
_entity_poly.pdbx_seq_one_letter_code
_entity_poly.pdbx_strand_id
1 'polypeptide(L)'
;MLAKAHFCTSYDSTLSDVKSLTQDALELVRKFVQEHDWFLVYDNINIFNKKADQRGDNTDTMENGTTATIIGGISLGDNGDDRKPGQPLDRLTIDDFKYDNEHRKKVLLHFIFSVLQRCHPACPSITVPPVPEKTKLIAEKSIHFPLPAMKIDQSSVEGNLEILRTVMQISLQLSPEYFNGKYILVAGDNLTVLFHLRMNLCSLILRTHYGVLGTPGSLASDIAMLRRKRVRSEKHCFHTADELLRSKFDALVMCLWEEKLEARLEAEDESMLPRIVEAAEYLCAELSQPTQEYSKQRGTANTNAMLFIRDMLVYLELTAAIKCGDVGRIEEVLKTITIMFQATSTKNYGNQLLRFAYDIRHTWSDVRKDAIFQSWLVNVSGKENAWVPADLYQEHTNLLTKVRYAGSGSNRSWKYLELSTSMNVRLYGEIQEKVEEEFGVTFNNNHHSTVSTKEDVSRIMASLKNKNIFRGSNRPTEEVHPVCDLQETGMERLNEEGLYAFHEILKARRNTAQGTTVDNTVQGTDGDISENGKGKDRRIENDVRVDETLKQYFKNFAKCCLRSFDSNIDDPNDEGASIDEAPILDDREVWTESFTK
;
A
#
# COMPACT_ATOMS: atom_id res chain seq x y z
N MET A 1 -14.19 -38.68 16.96
CA MET A 1 -12.86 -39.32 16.99
C MET A 1 -12.11 -38.96 18.27
N LEU A 2 -11.99 -37.67 18.64
CA LEU A 2 -11.31 -37.20 19.86
C LEU A 2 -11.87 -37.74 21.20
N ALA A 3 -13.18 -37.69 21.47
CA ALA A 3 -13.76 -38.27 22.69
C ALA A 3 -13.77 -39.82 22.71
N LYS A 4 -13.81 -40.46 21.53
CA LYS A 4 -13.56 -41.91 21.37
C LYS A 4 -12.06 -42.27 21.43
N ALA A 5 -11.19 -41.26 21.40
CA ALA A 5 -9.75 -41.33 21.62
C ALA A 5 -9.35 -40.69 22.97
N HIS A 6 -10.30 -40.49 23.89
CA HIS A 6 -10.11 -39.90 25.22
C HIS A 6 -9.53 -38.47 25.30
N PHE A 7 -9.54 -37.69 24.22
CA PHE A 7 -9.34 -36.24 24.33
C PHE A 7 -10.60 -35.60 24.89
N CYS A 8 -10.63 -35.48 26.22
CA CYS A 8 -11.56 -34.64 26.97
C CYS A 8 -10.71 -33.70 27.82
N THR A 9 -10.07 -32.72 27.20
CA THR A 9 -9.42 -31.63 27.93
C THR A 9 -10.52 -30.66 28.37
N SER A 10 -10.44 -30.19 29.62
CA SER A 10 -11.33 -29.11 30.05
C SER A 10 -11.01 -27.84 29.25
N TYR A 11 -11.96 -26.92 29.17
CA TYR A 11 -11.71 -25.62 28.57
C TYR A 11 -10.50 -24.91 29.22
N ASP A 12 -10.38 -25.02 30.54
CA ASP A 12 -9.27 -24.43 31.30
C ASP A 12 -7.92 -25.07 30.97
N SER A 13 -7.87 -26.39 30.78
CA SER A 13 -6.65 -27.09 30.33
C SER A 13 -6.24 -26.62 28.94
N THR A 14 -7.18 -26.60 27.98
CA THR A 14 -6.88 -26.11 26.62
C THR A 14 -6.42 -24.66 26.61
N LEU A 15 -7.04 -23.79 27.40
CA LEU A 15 -6.62 -22.39 27.51
C LEU A 15 -5.26 -22.24 28.18
N SER A 16 -4.93 -23.10 29.14
CA SER A 16 -3.60 -23.17 29.76
C SER A 16 -2.54 -23.59 28.75
N ASP A 17 -2.82 -24.62 27.95
CA ASP A 17 -1.89 -25.10 26.92
C ASP A 17 -1.65 -24.05 25.84
N VAL A 18 -2.71 -23.36 25.39
CA VAL A 18 -2.59 -22.25 24.44
C VAL A 18 -1.77 -21.09 25.00
N LYS A 19 -1.92 -20.76 26.28
CA LYS A 19 -1.07 -19.74 26.93
C LYS A 19 0.38 -20.19 27.03
N SER A 20 0.62 -21.49 27.27
CA SER A 20 1.97 -22.06 27.24
C SER A 20 2.59 -21.93 25.85
N LEU A 21 1.83 -22.24 24.78
CA LEU A 21 2.27 -22.05 23.39
C LEU A 21 2.64 -20.59 23.10
N THR A 22 1.85 -19.63 23.59
CA THR A 22 2.17 -18.20 23.49
C THR A 22 3.50 -17.87 24.18
N GLN A 23 3.75 -18.44 25.36
CA GLN A 23 5.00 -18.23 26.09
C GLN A 23 6.21 -18.83 25.35
N ASP A 24 6.06 -20.06 24.82
CA ASP A 24 7.10 -20.72 24.02
C ASP A 24 7.42 -19.92 22.75
N ALA A 25 6.39 -19.40 22.08
CA ALA A 25 6.56 -18.55 20.90
C ALA A 25 7.26 -17.21 21.26
N LEU A 26 7.01 -16.65 22.44
CA LEU A 26 7.71 -15.45 22.94
C LEU A 26 9.19 -15.73 23.18
N GLU A 27 9.52 -16.87 23.77
CA GLU A 27 10.92 -17.28 23.99
C GLU A 27 11.64 -17.53 22.66
N LEU A 28 10.95 -18.14 21.69
CA LEU A 28 11.49 -18.37 20.36
C LEU A 28 11.83 -17.05 19.64
N VAL A 29 10.91 -16.08 19.61
CA VAL A 29 11.18 -14.79 18.96
C VAL A 29 12.28 -14.02 19.69
N ARG A 30 12.33 -14.07 21.02
CA ARG A 30 13.40 -13.44 21.83
C ARG A 30 14.79 -13.98 21.48
N LYS A 31 14.90 -15.30 21.30
CA LYS A 31 16.15 -15.89 20.84
C LYS A 31 16.47 -15.47 19.40
N PHE A 32 15.47 -15.52 18.53
CA PHE A 32 15.62 -15.18 17.12
C PHE A 32 16.17 -13.76 16.91
N VAL A 33 15.58 -12.76 17.58
CA VAL A 33 15.97 -11.34 17.40
C VAL A 33 17.39 -11.02 17.88
N GLN A 34 18.01 -11.90 18.68
CA GLN A 34 19.38 -11.74 19.14
C GLN A 34 20.41 -12.28 18.13
N GLU A 35 20.01 -13.29 17.34
CA GLU A 35 20.90 -14.09 16.49
C GLU A 35 20.77 -13.75 15.00
N HIS A 36 19.68 -13.10 14.58
CA HIS A 36 19.34 -12.88 13.18
C HIS A 36 18.95 -11.42 12.88
N ASP A 37 19.01 -11.05 11.60
CA ASP A 37 18.43 -9.81 11.10
C ASP A 37 16.91 -9.89 11.08
N TRP A 38 16.29 -8.76 11.43
CA TRP A 38 14.84 -8.64 11.46
C TRP A 38 14.38 -7.19 11.32
N PHE A 39 13.12 -7.03 10.95
CA PHE A 39 12.41 -5.76 11.01
C PHE A 39 11.03 -5.94 11.65
N LEU A 40 10.51 -4.86 12.21
CA LEU A 40 9.19 -4.82 12.83
C LEU A 40 8.18 -4.28 11.81
N VAL A 41 7.03 -4.93 11.69
CA VAL A 41 5.84 -4.36 11.04
C VAL A 41 4.72 -4.28 12.07
N TYR A 42 4.04 -3.15 12.19
CA TYR A 42 2.86 -3.03 13.04
C TYR A 42 1.77 -2.22 12.38
N ASP A 43 0.52 -2.48 12.77
CA ASP A 43 -0.64 -1.81 12.22
C ASP A 43 -1.80 -1.82 13.23
N ASN A 44 -2.74 -0.91 13.02
CA ASN A 44 -3.95 -0.78 13.80
C ASN A 44 -4.85 -2.01 13.67
N ILE A 45 -5.47 -2.40 14.77
CA ILE A 45 -6.52 -3.41 14.80
C ILE A 45 -7.74 -2.88 15.53
N ASN A 46 -8.88 -2.90 14.85
CA ASN A 46 -10.17 -2.47 15.42
C ASN A 46 -11.04 -3.69 15.68
N ILE A 47 -11.52 -3.81 16.92
CA ILE A 47 -12.38 -4.91 17.37
C ILE A 47 -13.80 -4.38 17.53
N PHE A 48 -14.69 -4.83 16.66
CA PHE A 48 -16.10 -4.44 16.71
C PHE A 48 -16.94 -5.43 17.52
N ASN A 49 -17.36 -5.04 18.73
CA ASN A 49 -18.15 -5.85 19.62
C ASN A 49 -19.65 -5.60 19.38
N LYS A 50 -20.25 -6.38 18.47
CA LYS A 50 -21.71 -6.37 18.25
C LYS A 50 -22.45 -6.96 19.44
N LYS A 51 -23.43 -6.23 19.99
CA LYS A 51 -24.37 -6.74 20.98
C LYS A 51 -25.58 -7.35 20.26
N ALA A 52 -26.04 -8.52 20.72
CA ALA A 52 -27.16 -9.23 20.08
C ALA A 52 -28.47 -8.45 20.20
N ASP A 53 -28.72 -7.85 21.36
CA ASP A 53 -29.84 -6.94 21.61
C ASP A 53 -29.29 -5.61 22.11
N GLN A 54 -29.39 -4.57 21.28
CA GLN A 54 -29.02 -3.22 21.68
C GLN A 54 -30.09 -2.63 22.61
N ARG A 55 -29.67 -2.13 23.76
CA ARG A 55 -30.49 -1.35 24.71
C ARG A 55 -29.81 -0.01 24.97
N GLY A 56 -30.53 0.94 25.56
CA GLY A 56 -30.00 2.30 25.80
C GLY A 56 -28.70 2.35 26.62
N ASP A 57 -28.38 1.29 27.36
CA ASP A 57 -27.19 1.09 28.18
C ASP A 57 -26.21 0.02 27.64
N ASN A 58 -26.55 -0.64 26.52
CA ASN A 58 -25.79 -1.75 25.96
C ASN A 58 -25.72 -1.63 24.44
N THR A 59 -24.86 -0.73 23.97
CA THR A 59 -24.62 -0.44 22.56
C THR A 59 -23.41 -1.21 22.01
N ASP A 60 -23.30 -1.23 20.68
CA ASP A 60 -22.08 -1.69 20.04
C ASP A 60 -20.89 -0.84 20.49
N THR A 61 -19.73 -1.49 20.64
CA THR A 61 -18.48 -0.83 21.04
C THR A 61 -17.39 -1.18 20.03
N MET A 62 -16.59 -0.17 19.69
CA MET A 62 -15.36 -0.35 18.92
C MET A 62 -14.19 -0.17 19.86
N GLU A 63 -13.31 -1.16 19.93
CA GLU A 63 -12.06 -1.05 20.68
C GLU A 63 -10.89 -1.01 19.70
N ASN A 64 -10.06 0.02 19.81
CA ASN A 64 -8.87 0.22 19.00
C ASN A 64 -7.64 -0.31 19.73
N GLY A 65 -6.70 -0.84 18.97
CA GLY A 65 -5.35 -1.12 19.45
C GLY A 65 -4.44 -1.48 18.30
N THR A 66 -3.37 -2.21 18.56
CA THR A 66 -2.29 -2.48 17.61
C THR A 66 -1.90 -3.94 17.63
N THR A 67 -1.57 -4.51 16.47
CA THR A 67 -0.80 -5.77 16.40
C THR A 67 0.53 -5.51 15.69
N ALA A 68 1.49 -6.39 15.96
CA ALA A 68 2.82 -6.30 15.37
C ALA A 68 3.34 -7.67 15.00
N THR A 69 4.27 -7.72 14.05
CA THR A 69 4.98 -8.92 13.62
C THR A 69 6.45 -8.61 13.43
N ILE A 70 7.32 -9.46 13.99
CA ILE A 70 8.74 -9.48 13.64
C ILE A 70 8.92 -10.33 12.38
N ILE A 71 9.60 -9.77 11.39
CA ILE A 71 9.88 -10.44 10.13
C ILE A 71 11.39 -10.63 10.00
N GLY A 72 11.80 -11.87 9.76
CA GLY A 72 13.19 -12.27 9.55
C GLY A 72 13.33 -13.17 8.32
N GLY A 73 14.51 -13.80 8.18
CA GLY A 73 14.86 -14.50 6.93
C GLY A 73 15.16 -13.53 5.80
N ILE A 74 15.73 -12.37 6.15
CA ILE A 74 16.18 -11.33 5.22
C ILE A 74 17.60 -10.92 5.61
N SER A 75 18.33 -10.30 4.68
CA SER A 75 19.73 -9.90 4.87
C SER A 75 19.84 -8.38 4.87
N LEU A 76 19.61 -7.76 6.03
CA LEU A 76 19.53 -6.30 6.14
C LEU A 76 20.91 -5.61 6.10
N GLY A 77 22.01 -6.37 6.12
CA GLY A 77 23.36 -5.84 6.09
C GLY A 77 23.75 -5.07 7.37
N ASP A 78 25.01 -4.66 7.48
CA ASP A 78 25.46 -3.83 8.60
C ASP A 78 24.89 -2.41 8.45
N ASN A 79 23.77 -2.16 9.12
CA ASN A 79 23.04 -0.90 9.03
C ASN A 79 23.66 0.27 9.81
N GLY A 80 24.92 0.17 10.26
CA GLY A 80 25.63 1.14 11.11
C GLY A 80 25.50 2.63 10.71
N ASP A 81 25.95 3.54 11.60
CA ASP A 81 25.73 4.99 11.47
C ASP A 81 26.47 5.60 10.26
N ASP A 82 25.81 5.53 9.10
CA ASP A 82 26.26 6.09 7.84
C ASP A 82 25.35 7.25 7.40
N ARG A 83 24.84 8.05 8.35
CA ARG A 83 24.33 9.37 7.99
C ARG A 83 25.53 10.17 7.52
N LYS A 84 25.58 10.55 6.23
CA LYS A 84 26.56 11.53 5.72
C LYS A 84 26.47 12.80 6.58
N PRO A 85 27.42 13.09 7.50
CA PRO A 85 27.28 14.21 8.40
C PRO A 85 27.51 15.51 7.63
N GLY A 86 26.66 16.52 7.88
CA GLY A 86 27.06 17.92 7.69
C GLY A 86 27.21 18.43 6.25
N GLN A 87 26.68 17.75 5.23
CA GLN A 87 26.57 18.37 3.91
C GLN A 87 25.44 19.42 3.89
N PRO A 88 25.54 20.47 3.05
CA PRO A 88 24.40 21.34 2.74
C PRO A 88 23.18 20.49 2.39
N LEU A 89 21.96 20.98 2.67
CA LEU A 89 20.77 20.33 2.13
C LEU A 89 20.86 20.42 0.61
N ASP A 90 21.35 19.33 0.00
CA ASP A 90 21.28 19.14 -1.44
C ASP A 90 19.82 19.25 -1.87
N ARG A 91 19.61 19.64 -3.13
CA ARG A 91 18.26 19.85 -3.64
C ARG A 91 17.91 18.74 -4.61
N LEU A 92 16.72 18.19 -4.45
CA LEU A 92 16.07 17.48 -5.53
C LEU A 92 15.87 18.42 -6.71
N THR A 93 16.00 17.84 -7.88
CA THR A 93 15.79 18.48 -9.18
C THR A 93 14.77 17.67 -9.96
N ILE A 94 14.23 18.26 -11.02
CA ILE A 94 13.32 17.53 -11.91
C ILE A 94 13.99 16.30 -12.55
N ASP A 95 15.33 16.31 -12.65
CA ASP A 95 16.12 15.22 -13.22
C ASP A 95 16.10 13.97 -12.34
N ASP A 96 15.88 14.10 -11.03
CA ASP A 96 15.75 12.97 -10.11
C ASP A 96 14.46 12.15 -10.37
N PHE A 97 13.49 12.73 -11.07
CA PHE A 97 12.24 12.08 -11.47
C PHE A 97 12.21 11.64 -12.94
N LYS A 98 13.31 11.81 -13.67
CA LYS A 98 13.42 11.29 -15.04
C LYS A 98 13.36 9.77 -15.03
N TYR A 99 12.41 9.24 -15.78
CA TYR A 99 12.21 7.81 -15.97
C TYR A 99 13.11 7.32 -17.12
N ASP A 100 13.68 6.13 -16.98
CA ASP A 100 14.41 5.45 -18.06
C ASP A 100 13.48 5.10 -19.24
N ASN A 101 13.52 5.90 -20.31
CA ASN A 101 12.63 5.75 -21.46
C ASN A 101 12.75 4.39 -22.16
N GLU A 102 13.94 3.79 -22.20
CA GLU A 102 14.15 2.48 -22.82
C GLU A 102 13.54 1.37 -21.94
N HIS A 103 13.72 1.46 -20.63
CA HIS A 103 13.05 0.59 -19.67
C HIS A 103 11.52 0.73 -19.80
N ARG A 104 11.01 1.97 -19.83
CA ARG A 104 9.58 2.28 -20.00
C ARG A 104 9.02 1.62 -21.25
N LYS A 105 9.69 1.78 -22.39
CA LYS A 105 9.25 1.20 -23.67
C LYS A 105 9.09 -0.33 -23.56
N LYS A 106 10.05 -1.02 -22.95
CA LYS A 106 10.00 -2.48 -22.77
C LYS A 106 8.88 -2.91 -21.81
N VAL A 107 8.68 -2.17 -20.72
CA VAL A 107 7.55 -2.38 -19.80
C VAL A 107 6.21 -2.22 -20.51
N LEU A 108 6.05 -1.16 -21.32
CA LEU A 108 4.84 -0.90 -22.11
C LEU A 108 4.55 -2.06 -23.07
N LEU A 109 5.55 -2.49 -23.84
CA LEU A 109 5.43 -3.61 -24.77
C LEU A 109 4.96 -4.87 -24.06
N HIS A 110 5.57 -5.21 -22.91
CA HIS A 110 5.17 -6.37 -22.12
C HIS A 110 3.67 -6.34 -21.79
N PHE A 111 3.14 -5.23 -21.26
CA PHE A 111 1.74 -5.15 -20.85
C PHE A 111 0.76 -5.18 -22.04
N ILE A 112 1.09 -4.52 -23.15
CA ILE A 112 0.25 -4.47 -24.35
C ILE A 112 0.20 -5.86 -25.03
N PHE A 113 1.34 -6.56 -25.14
CA PHE A 113 1.39 -7.94 -25.62
C PHE A 113 0.65 -8.89 -24.67
N SER A 114 0.77 -8.69 -23.37
CA SER A 114 0.04 -9.48 -22.37
C SER A 114 -1.47 -9.33 -22.53
N VAL A 115 -1.98 -8.17 -22.98
CA VAL A 115 -3.41 -7.98 -23.26
C VAL A 115 -3.81 -8.83 -24.45
N LEU A 116 -3.04 -8.75 -25.54
CA LEU A 116 -3.30 -9.51 -26.75
C LEU A 116 -3.32 -11.02 -26.46
N GLN A 117 -2.35 -11.52 -25.68
CA GLN A 117 -2.25 -12.92 -25.28
C GLN A 117 -3.48 -13.39 -24.48
N ARG A 118 -3.97 -12.59 -23.54
CA ARG A 118 -5.06 -13.00 -22.63
C ARG A 118 -6.47 -12.75 -23.17
N CYS A 119 -6.63 -11.77 -24.05
CA CYS A 119 -7.94 -11.29 -24.53
C CYS A 119 -8.25 -11.70 -25.97
N HIS A 120 -7.25 -11.91 -26.84
CA HIS A 120 -7.50 -12.21 -28.25
C HIS A 120 -7.56 -13.73 -28.52
N PRO A 121 -8.66 -14.27 -29.07
CA PRO A 121 -8.83 -15.71 -29.29
C PRO A 121 -7.77 -16.36 -30.20
N ALA A 122 -7.24 -15.61 -31.17
CA ALA A 122 -6.23 -16.10 -32.12
C ALA A 122 -4.77 -15.88 -31.67
N CYS A 123 -4.52 -15.26 -30.51
CA CYS A 123 -3.17 -14.98 -30.03
C CYS A 123 -2.79 -15.58 -28.66
N PRO A 124 -3.40 -16.68 -28.15
CA PRO A 124 -3.08 -17.19 -26.81
C PRO A 124 -1.63 -17.67 -26.70
N SER A 125 -1.02 -18.06 -27.83
CA SER A 125 0.35 -18.57 -27.93
C SER A 125 1.39 -17.49 -28.25
N ILE A 126 1.00 -16.21 -28.34
CA ILE A 126 1.96 -15.15 -28.65
C ILE A 126 3.02 -15.03 -27.55
N THR A 127 4.28 -14.90 -27.95
CA THR A 127 5.37 -14.68 -27.01
C THR A 127 5.32 -13.25 -26.50
N VAL A 128 5.10 -13.09 -25.19
CA VAL A 128 5.13 -11.78 -24.53
C VAL A 128 6.58 -11.39 -24.25
N PRO A 129 7.04 -10.20 -24.67
CA PRO A 129 8.38 -9.72 -24.32
C PRO A 129 8.57 -9.67 -22.80
N PRO A 130 9.70 -10.14 -22.24
CA PRO A 130 9.94 -10.05 -20.80
C PRO A 130 10.15 -8.60 -20.38
N VAL A 131 9.75 -8.26 -19.16
CA VAL A 131 10.11 -6.96 -18.58
C VAL A 131 11.59 -6.99 -18.18
N PRO A 132 12.39 -5.97 -18.53
CA PRO A 132 13.78 -5.89 -18.09
C PRO A 132 13.88 -5.83 -16.56
N GLU A 133 14.67 -6.72 -15.98
CA GLU A 133 14.97 -6.71 -14.55
C GLU A 133 15.92 -5.56 -14.19
N LYS A 134 15.81 -5.03 -12.96
CA LYS A 134 16.75 -4.07 -12.39
C LYS A 134 17.47 -4.65 -11.18
N THR A 135 16.79 -4.69 -10.04
CA THR A 135 17.35 -5.19 -8.77
C THR A 135 16.34 -6.14 -8.17
N LYS A 136 16.51 -7.43 -8.48
CA LYS A 136 15.59 -8.48 -8.04
C LYS A 136 16.08 -9.12 -6.74
N LEU A 137 15.18 -9.21 -5.77
CA LEU A 137 15.43 -9.91 -4.52
C LEU A 137 15.44 -11.43 -4.75
N ILE A 138 16.29 -12.13 -3.99
CA ILE A 138 16.33 -13.60 -4.00
C ILE A 138 15.08 -14.13 -3.32
N ALA A 139 14.33 -15.01 -4.00
CA ALA A 139 13.10 -15.58 -3.47
C ALA A 139 13.40 -16.61 -2.36
N GLU A 140 13.55 -16.13 -1.13
CA GLU A 140 13.70 -16.95 0.07
C GLU A 140 12.46 -16.86 0.95
N LYS A 141 12.16 -17.94 1.69
CA LYS A 141 11.00 -17.95 2.57
C LYS A 141 11.28 -17.06 3.79
N SER A 142 10.47 -16.02 3.97
CA SER A 142 10.53 -15.16 5.15
C SER A 142 10.01 -15.88 6.40
N ILE A 143 10.54 -15.50 7.55
CA ILE A 143 10.16 -16.01 8.87
C ILE A 143 9.33 -14.93 9.57
N HIS A 144 8.24 -15.33 10.22
CA HIS A 144 7.28 -14.38 10.80
C HIS A 144 6.93 -14.76 12.23
N PHE A 145 7.07 -13.80 13.14
CA PHE A 145 6.68 -13.93 14.54
C PHE A 145 5.66 -12.84 14.89
N PRO A 146 4.35 -13.13 14.77
CA PRO A 146 3.32 -12.26 15.32
C PRO A 146 3.58 -12.04 16.82
N LEU A 147 3.38 -10.82 17.29
CA LEU A 147 3.57 -10.42 18.67
C LEU A 147 2.23 -10.33 19.41
N PRO A 148 2.22 -10.23 20.75
CA PRO A 148 0.99 -10.06 21.51
C PRO A 148 0.24 -8.79 21.05
N ALA A 149 -1.09 -8.89 20.91
CA ALA A 149 -1.91 -7.71 20.62
C ALA A 149 -1.81 -6.69 21.77
N MET A 150 -1.72 -5.42 21.42
CA MET A 150 -1.53 -4.32 22.35
C MET A 150 -2.78 -3.42 22.34
N LYS A 151 -3.34 -3.14 23.51
CA LYS A 151 -4.41 -2.14 23.65
C LYS A 151 -3.80 -0.73 23.72
N ILE A 152 -3.12 -0.33 22.64
CA ILE A 152 -2.46 0.97 22.49
C ILE A 152 -2.94 1.59 21.18
N ASP A 153 -3.40 2.84 21.26
CA ASP A 153 -3.87 3.61 20.12
C ASP A 153 -2.69 4.23 19.34
N GLN A 154 -2.51 3.82 18.10
CA GLN A 154 -1.43 4.29 17.21
C GLN A 154 -1.67 5.71 16.68
N SER A 155 -2.85 6.29 16.83
CA SER A 155 -3.16 7.60 16.22
C SER A 155 -2.35 8.76 16.81
N SER A 156 -1.70 8.56 17.97
CA SER A 156 -0.90 9.58 18.64
C SER A 156 0.61 9.28 18.60
N VAL A 157 1.43 10.33 18.70
CA VAL A 157 2.90 10.20 18.82
C VAL A 157 3.28 9.39 20.07
N GLU A 158 2.61 9.66 21.20
CA GLU A 158 2.82 8.94 22.45
C GLU A 158 2.44 7.46 22.31
N GLY A 159 1.34 7.17 21.62
CA GLY A 159 0.92 5.80 21.32
C GLY A 159 1.96 5.03 20.50
N ASN A 160 2.51 5.64 19.45
CA ASN A 160 3.60 5.02 18.68
C ASN A 160 4.86 4.78 19.52
N LEU A 161 5.22 5.73 20.41
CA LEU A 161 6.33 5.53 21.35
C LEU A 161 6.06 4.37 22.30
N GLU A 162 4.84 4.24 22.81
CA GLU A 162 4.46 3.18 23.74
C GLU A 162 4.36 1.81 23.07
N ILE A 163 3.93 1.74 21.80
CA ILE A 163 3.98 0.51 20.98
C ILE A 163 5.43 0.02 20.88
N LEU A 164 6.33 0.91 20.46
CA LEU A 164 7.74 0.58 20.32
C LEU A 164 8.36 0.17 21.65
N ARG A 165 8.03 0.88 22.73
CA ARG A 165 8.46 0.50 24.08
C ARG A 165 7.96 -0.90 24.46
N THR A 166 6.68 -1.16 24.25
CA THR A 166 6.03 -2.44 24.59
C THR A 166 6.63 -3.59 23.79
N VAL A 167 6.87 -3.41 22.49
CA VAL A 167 7.51 -4.42 21.66
C VAL A 167 8.93 -4.68 22.16
N MET A 168 9.75 -3.64 22.30
CA MET A 168 11.19 -3.79 22.51
C MET A 168 11.55 -4.19 23.94
N GLN A 169 10.94 -3.55 24.95
CA GLN A 169 11.26 -3.78 26.36
C GLN A 169 10.44 -4.92 26.98
N ILE A 170 9.15 -5.01 26.66
CA ILE A 170 8.23 -5.93 27.34
C ILE A 170 8.16 -7.26 26.58
N SER A 171 7.88 -7.20 25.28
CA SER A 171 7.70 -8.41 24.46
C SER A 171 9.04 -9.07 24.17
N LEU A 172 10.00 -8.34 23.59
CA LEU A 172 11.30 -8.85 23.18
C LEU A 172 12.38 -8.81 24.28
N GLN A 173 12.18 -8.04 25.35
CA GLN A 173 13.12 -7.91 26.47
C GLN A 173 14.56 -7.55 26.03
N LEU A 174 14.68 -6.68 25.03
CA LEU A 174 15.97 -6.22 24.54
C LEU A 174 16.59 -5.23 25.54
N SER A 175 17.87 -5.43 25.85
CA SER A 175 18.61 -4.52 26.72
C SER A 175 18.92 -3.21 25.99
N PRO A 176 19.08 -2.07 26.69
CA PRO A 176 19.49 -0.82 26.05
C PRO A 176 20.79 -0.94 25.22
N GLU A 177 21.70 -1.82 25.63
CA GLU A 177 22.98 -2.07 24.95
C GLU A 177 22.81 -2.78 23.61
N TYR A 178 21.72 -3.55 23.44
CA TYR A 178 21.42 -4.23 22.17
C TYR A 178 21.36 -3.23 21.00
N PHE A 179 20.86 -2.02 21.27
CA PHE A 179 20.70 -0.99 20.25
C PHE A 179 22.01 -0.27 19.92
N ASN A 180 23.08 -0.43 20.70
CA ASN A 180 24.32 0.32 20.46
C ASN A 180 24.92 -0.03 19.09
N GLY A 181 24.90 0.94 18.18
CA GLY A 181 25.43 0.79 16.81
C GLY A 181 24.53 0.01 15.86
N LYS A 182 23.32 -0.39 16.27
CA LYS A 182 22.35 -1.09 15.41
C LYS A 182 21.25 -0.14 14.99
N TYR A 183 20.78 -0.25 13.75
CA TYR A 183 19.49 0.30 13.37
C TYR A 183 18.45 -0.78 13.27
N ILE A 184 17.25 -0.46 13.71
CA ILE A 184 16.10 -1.34 13.59
C ILE A 184 15.14 -0.71 12.61
N LEU A 185 14.84 -1.47 11.55
CA LEU A 185 13.83 -1.11 10.59
C LEU A 185 12.45 -1.36 11.21
N VAL A 186 11.62 -0.34 11.10
CA VAL A 186 10.26 -0.34 11.60
C VAL A 186 9.35 0.15 10.48
N ALA A 187 8.50 -0.74 9.99
CA ALA A 187 7.39 -0.43 9.12
C ALA A 187 6.11 -0.31 9.95
N GLY A 188 5.32 0.71 9.65
CA GLY A 188 4.04 0.97 10.30
C GLY A 188 3.05 1.57 9.32
N ASP A 189 2.07 2.32 9.83
CA ASP A 189 1.13 3.13 9.04
C ASP A 189 1.81 4.35 8.39
N ASN A 190 2.80 4.10 7.55
CA ASN A 190 3.44 5.13 6.74
C ASN A 190 2.68 5.22 5.42
N LEU A 191 2.33 6.42 4.94
CA LEU A 191 1.52 6.58 3.72
C LEU A 191 2.21 6.07 2.43
N THR A 192 3.47 5.62 2.54
CA THR A 192 4.33 5.14 1.43
C THR A 192 4.61 3.64 1.46
N VAL A 193 4.05 2.86 2.40
CA VAL A 193 4.16 1.38 2.33
C VAL A 193 3.46 0.84 1.09
N LEU A 194 3.98 -0.25 0.53
CA LEU A 194 3.68 -0.66 -0.85
C LEU A 194 2.20 -1.01 -1.11
N PHE A 195 1.52 -1.69 -0.18
CA PHE A 195 0.11 -2.01 -0.39
C PHE A 195 -0.78 -0.78 -0.26
N HIS A 196 -0.55 0.08 0.74
CA HIS A 196 -1.26 1.36 0.85
C HIS A 196 -0.98 2.27 -0.34
N LEU A 197 0.27 2.37 -0.81
CA LEU A 197 0.62 3.12 -2.01
C LEU A 197 -0.15 2.60 -3.23
N ARG A 198 -0.22 1.28 -3.42
CA ARG A 198 -1.00 0.66 -4.49
C ARG A 198 -2.49 0.98 -4.37
N MET A 199 -3.07 0.93 -3.16
CA MET A 199 -4.48 1.31 -2.93
C MET A 199 -4.74 2.78 -3.25
N ASN A 200 -3.83 3.66 -2.86
CA ASN A 200 -3.95 5.09 -3.11
C ASN A 200 -3.76 5.43 -4.59
N LEU A 201 -2.82 4.77 -5.28
CA LEU A 201 -2.67 4.93 -6.74
C LEU A 201 -3.89 4.42 -7.50
N CYS A 202 -4.47 3.28 -7.09
CA CYS A 202 -5.75 2.80 -7.63
C CYS A 202 -6.87 3.82 -7.44
N SER A 203 -6.94 4.43 -6.25
CA SER A 203 -7.94 5.44 -5.92
C SER A 203 -7.73 6.74 -6.70
N LEU A 204 -6.49 7.16 -6.88
CA LEU A 204 -6.09 8.31 -7.68
C LEU A 204 -6.55 8.13 -9.13
N ILE A 205 -6.22 7.00 -9.75
CA ILE A 205 -6.63 6.69 -11.13
C ILE A 205 -8.16 6.61 -11.23
N LEU A 206 -8.82 5.91 -10.30
CA LEU A 206 -10.28 5.80 -10.27
C LEU A 206 -10.94 7.18 -10.24
N ARG A 207 -10.50 8.08 -9.34
CA ARG A 207 -11.06 9.42 -9.17
C ARG A 207 -10.82 10.31 -10.38
N THR A 208 -9.59 10.32 -10.89
CA THR A 208 -9.21 11.12 -12.06
C THR A 208 -10.02 10.74 -13.30
N HIS A 209 -10.22 9.44 -13.51
CA HIS A 209 -10.90 8.91 -14.70
C HIS A 209 -12.37 8.57 -14.47
N TYR A 210 -12.93 8.90 -13.29
CA TYR A 210 -14.29 8.52 -12.92
C TYR A 210 -15.31 9.05 -13.94
N GLY A 211 -15.18 10.34 -14.27
CA GLY A 211 -16.05 11.07 -15.18
C GLY A 211 -17.51 11.09 -14.72
N VAL A 212 -18.40 11.50 -15.62
CA VAL A 212 -19.86 11.46 -15.39
C VAL A 212 -20.50 10.38 -16.25
N LEU A 213 -21.69 9.92 -15.85
CA LEU A 213 -22.41 8.81 -16.50
C LEU A 213 -22.62 9.03 -18.01
N GLY A 214 -22.89 10.28 -18.40
CA GLY A 214 -23.13 10.69 -19.78
C GLY A 214 -21.87 10.75 -20.65
N THR A 215 -20.68 10.89 -20.06
CA THR A 215 -19.44 11.02 -20.83
C THR A 215 -19.08 9.69 -21.50
N PRO A 216 -18.90 9.67 -22.84
CA PRO A 216 -18.42 8.49 -23.54
C PRO A 216 -17.12 7.94 -22.95
N GLY A 217 -17.10 6.64 -22.65
CA GLY A 217 -15.90 5.94 -22.17
C GLY A 217 -15.52 6.19 -20.70
N SER A 218 -16.29 6.97 -19.93
CA SER A 218 -16.02 7.19 -18.50
C SER A 218 -16.23 5.92 -17.66
N LEU A 219 -15.53 5.83 -16.52
CA LEU A 219 -15.71 4.73 -15.58
C LEU A 219 -17.13 4.72 -14.99
N ALA A 220 -17.74 5.89 -14.76
CA ALA A 220 -19.12 5.98 -14.31
C ALA A 220 -20.10 5.30 -15.31
N SER A 221 -19.86 5.47 -16.62
CA SER A 221 -20.62 4.80 -17.67
C SER A 221 -20.44 3.28 -17.62
N ASP A 222 -19.21 2.81 -17.43
CA ASP A 222 -18.91 1.38 -17.36
C ASP A 222 -19.49 0.73 -16.10
N ILE A 223 -19.40 1.39 -14.94
CA ILE A 223 -19.95 0.91 -13.66
C ILE A 223 -21.47 0.71 -13.78
N ALA A 224 -22.18 1.69 -14.34
CA ALA A 224 -23.62 1.62 -14.52
C ALA A 224 -24.02 0.50 -15.50
N MET A 225 -23.29 0.38 -16.61
CA MET A 225 -23.51 -0.67 -17.61
C MET A 225 -23.28 -2.07 -17.04
N LEU A 226 -22.18 -2.27 -16.30
CA LEU A 226 -21.83 -3.56 -15.69
C LEU A 226 -22.60 -3.85 -14.40
N ARG A 227 -23.40 -2.89 -13.90
CA ARG A 227 -24.13 -2.96 -12.62
C ARG A 227 -23.21 -3.28 -11.44
N ARG A 228 -21.96 -2.79 -11.49
CA ARG A 228 -20.97 -3.00 -10.43
C ARG A 228 -21.40 -2.23 -9.17
N LYS A 229 -21.41 -2.93 -8.03
CA LYS A 229 -21.68 -2.34 -6.71
C LYS A 229 -20.37 -2.00 -6.02
N ARG A 230 -20.42 -1.18 -4.96
CA ARG A 230 -19.26 -0.84 -4.10
C ARG A 230 -18.09 -0.14 -4.80
N VAL A 231 -18.34 0.48 -5.95
CA VAL A 231 -17.37 1.36 -6.63
C VAL A 231 -18.04 2.71 -6.87
N ARG A 232 -17.57 3.73 -6.17
CA ARG A 232 -17.92 5.15 -6.36
C ARG A 232 -16.63 5.96 -6.32
N SER A 233 -16.65 7.19 -6.82
CA SER A 233 -15.44 8.04 -6.89
C SER A 233 -14.78 8.24 -5.51
N GLU A 234 -15.57 8.58 -4.50
CA GLU A 234 -15.06 8.88 -3.16
C GLU A 234 -14.91 7.64 -2.27
N LYS A 235 -15.84 6.68 -2.42
CA LYS A 235 -15.97 5.50 -1.56
C LYS A 235 -16.05 4.22 -2.40
N HIS A 236 -15.02 3.40 -2.31
CA HIS A 236 -14.90 2.17 -3.10
C HIS A 236 -14.20 1.05 -2.33
N CYS A 237 -14.54 -0.18 -2.66
CA CYS A 237 -13.77 -1.36 -2.27
C CYS A 237 -12.57 -1.50 -3.21
N PHE A 238 -11.36 -1.60 -2.64
CA PHE A 238 -10.11 -1.72 -3.41
C PHE A 238 -10.16 -2.84 -4.44
N HIS A 239 -10.56 -4.05 -4.06
CA HIS A 239 -10.58 -5.21 -4.96
C HIS A 239 -11.53 -5.01 -6.14
N THR A 240 -12.71 -4.46 -5.90
CA THR A 240 -13.70 -4.22 -6.96
C THR A 240 -13.26 -3.09 -7.90
N ALA A 241 -12.58 -2.06 -7.36
CA ALA A 241 -11.99 -0.99 -8.16
C ALA A 241 -10.82 -1.51 -9.02
N ASP A 242 -9.89 -2.27 -8.44
CA ASP A 242 -8.76 -2.90 -9.16
C ASP A 242 -9.25 -3.78 -10.32
N GLU A 243 -10.22 -4.67 -10.09
CA GLU A 243 -10.80 -5.51 -11.14
C GLU A 243 -11.42 -4.70 -12.28
N LEU A 244 -12.18 -3.64 -11.95
CA LEU A 244 -12.80 -2.76 -12.95
C LEU A 244 -11.74 -2.04 -13.78
N LEU A 245 -10.74 -1.44 -13.12
CA LEU A 245 -9.68 -0.69 -13.79
C LEU A 245 -8.86 -1.59 -14.73
N ARG A 246 -8.53 -2.82 -14.30
CA ARG A 246 -7.88 -3.82 -15.16
C ARG A 246 -8.77 -4.21 -16.35
N SER A 247 -10.05 -4.48 -16.12
CA SER A 247 -10.98 -4.84 -17.20
C SER A 247 -11.13 -3.71 -18.22
N LYS A 248 -11.17 -2.45 -17.75
CA LYS A 248 -11.19 -1.27 -18.61
C LYS A 248 -9.90 -1.11 -19.40
N PHE A 249 -8.74 -1.31 -18.77
CA PHE A 249 -7.44 -1.30 -19.44
C PHE A 249 -7.38 -2.32 -20.57
N ASP A 250 -7.78 -3.56 -20.30
CA ASP A 250 -7.82 -4.65 -21.28
C ASP A 250 -8.70 -4.28 -22.48
N ALA A 251 -9.91 -3.80 -22.21
CA ALA A 251 -10.86 -3.41 -23.25
C ALA A 251 -10.33 -2.26 -24.13
N LEU A 252 -9.72 -1.24 -23.53
CA LEU A 252 -9.16 -0.10 -24.25
C LEU A 252 -7.98 -0.51 -25.14
N VAL A 253 -7.04 -1.30 -24.59
CA VAL A 253 -5.89 -1.80 -25.36
C VAL A 253 -6.34 -2.72 -26.48
N MET A 254 -7.35 -3.57 -26.27
CA MET A 254 -7.94 -4.38 -27.33
C MET A 254 -8.62 -3.53 -28.43
N CYS A 255 -9.30 -2.44 -28.07
CA CYS A 255 -9.87 -1.52 -29.06
C CYS A 255 -8.78 -0.84 -29.92
N LEU A 256 -7.64 -0.47 -29.33
CA LEU A 256 -6.48 0.05 -30.06
C LEU A 256 -5.88 -0.99 -31.01
N TRP A 257 -5.74 -2.24 -30.55
CA TRP A 257 -5.30 -3.35 -31.40
C TRP A 257 -6.23 -3.54 -32.60
N GLU A 258 -7.54 -3.54 -32.39
CA GLU A 258 -8.51 -3.69 -33.49
C GLU A 258 -8.50 -2.51 -34.47
N GLU A 259 -8.29 -1.29 -33.97
CA GLU A 259 -8.16 -0.10 -34.82
C GLU A 259 -6.93 -0.21 -35.74
N LYS A 260 -5.77 -0.55 -35.18
CA LYS A 260 -4.50 -0.59 -35.94
C LYS A 260 -4.37 -1.81 -36.83
N LEU A 261 -4.99 -2.93 -36.45
CA LEU A 261 -4.95 -4.16 -37.24
C LEU A 261 -6.16 -4.30 -38.18
N GLU A 262 -7.01 -3.28 -38.31
CA GLU A 262 -8.17 -3.22 -39.21
C GLU A 262 -9.08 -4.47 -39.15
N ALA A 263 -9.27 -5.06 -37.96
CA ALA A 263 -10.00 -6.32 -37.75
C ALA A 263 -9.43 -7.57 -38.47
N ARG A 264 -8.15 -7.58 -38.86
CA ARG A 264 -7.51 -8.69 -39.60
C ARG A 264 -6.85 -9.77 -38.74
N LEU A 265 -7.27 -9.95 -37.50
CA LEU A 265 -6.76 -11.00 -36.61
C LEU A 265 -7.59 -12.31 -36.72
N GLU A 266 -8.05 -12.68 -37.93
CA GLU A 266 -8.97 -13.81 -38.11
C GLU A 266 -8.28 -15.17 -38.34
N ALA A 267 -6.96 -15.22 -38.59
CA ALA A 267 -6.22 -16.48 -38.75
C ALA A 267 -4.74 -16.35 -38.40
N GLU A 268 -4.15 -17.31 -37.68
CA GLU A 268 -2.70 -17.44 -37.46
C GLU A 268 -1.99 -17.60 -38.83
N ASP A 269 -1.49 -16.50 -39.38
CA ASP A 269 -0.64 -16.46 -40.58
C ASP A 269 0.75 -15.93 -40.23
N GLU A 270 1.80 -16.43 -40.89
CA GLU A 270 3.19 -16.02 -40.67
C GLU A 270 3.41 -14.51 -40.89
N SER A 271 2.53 -13.86 -41.67
CA SER A 271 2.54 -12.41 -41.90
C SER A 271 2.00 -11.57 -40.72
N MET A 272 1.42 -12.21 -39.70
CA MET A 272 0.76 -11.55 -38.57
C MET A 272 1.75 -10.99 -37.54
N LEU A 273 2.80 -11.74 -37.19
CA LEU A 273 3.74 -11.34 -36.14
C LEU A 273 4.46 -10.01 -36.46
N PRO A 274 4.98 -9.76 -37.68
CA PRO A 274 5.56 -8.47 -38.04
C PRO A 274 4.58 -7.30 -37.88
N ARG A 275 3.30 -7.49 -38.24
CA ARG A 275 2.26 -6.45 -38.10
C ARG A 275 1.91 -6.18 -36.65
N ILE A 276 1.85 -7.22 -35.82
CA ILE A 276 1.64 -7.07 -34.37
C ILE A 276 2.80 -6.28 -33.76
N VAL A 277 4.04 -6.60 -34.14
CA VAL A 277 5.22 -5.87 -33.65
C VAL A 277 5.17 -4.40 -34.10
N GLU A 278 4.91 -4.13 -35.38
CA GLU A 278 4.79 -2.76 -35.90
C GLU A 278 3.70 -1.96 -35.19
N ALA A 279 2.51 -2.54 -35.02
CA ALA A 279 1.42 -1.90 -34.30
C ALA A 279 1.75 -1.68 -32.81
N ALA A 280 2.42 -2.63 -32.15
CA ALA A 280 2.87 -2.45 -30.77
C ALA A 280 3.89 -1.32 -30.64
N GLU A 281 4.85 -1.23 -31.57
CA GLU A 281 5.84 -0.16 -31.58
C GLU A 281 5.19 1.21 -31.78
N TYR A 282 4.19 1.30 -32.67
CA TYR A 282 3.39 2.50 -32.85
C TYR A 282 2.63 2.87 -31.57
N LEU A 283 1.91 1.91 -30.97
CA LEU A 283 1.16 2.15 -29.73
C LEU A 283 2.08 2.59 -28.58
N CYS A 284 3.27 1.99 -28.48
CA CYS A 284 4.27 2.41 -27.51
C CYS A 284 4.79 3.82 -27.79
N ALA A 285 5.00 4.20 -29.05
CA ALA A 285 5.38 5.57 -29.42
C ALA A 285 4.29 6.56 -28.99
N GLU A 286 3.02 6.30 -29.30
CA GLU A 286 1.88 7.12 -28.88
C GLU A 286 1.79 7.24 -27.35
N LEU A 287 1.87 6.13 -26.62
CA LEU A 287 1.79 6.12 -25.15
C LEU A 287 3.04 6.73 -24.46
N SER A 288 4.12 6.88 -25.21
CA SER A 288 5.35 7.55 -24.77
C SER A 288 5.44 8.99 -25.23
N GLN A 289 4.47 9.51 -25.99
CA GLN A 289 4.50 10.90 -26.47
C GLN A 289 4.57 11.88 -25.29
N PRO A 290 5.31 13.00 -25.46
CA PRO A 290 5.34 14.06 -24.47
C PRO A 290 3.95 14.57 -24.19
N THR A 291 3.71 14.91 -22.94
CA THR A 291 2.39 15.29 -22.44
C THR A 291 1.77 16.49 -23.16
N GLN A 292 2.62 17.38 -23.67
CA GLN A 292 2.24 18.55 -24.46
C GLN A 292 1.57 18.22 -25.81
N GLU A 293 1.63 16.97 -26.29
CA GLU A 293 0.91 16.56 -27.51
C GLU A 293 -0.53 16.18 -27.20
N TYR A 294 -0.79 15.57 -26.04
CA TYR A 294 -2.13 15.31 -25.52
C TYR A 294 -2.86 16.61 -25.18
N SER A 295 -2.13 17.64 -24.71
CA SER A 295 -2.72 18.95 -24.38
C SER A 295 -3.36 19.64 -25.60
N LYS A 296 -2.83 19.41 -26.81
CA LYS A 296 -3.39 19.92 -28.08
C LYS A 296 -4.70 19.24 -28.50
N GLN A 297 -4.98 18.05 -27.97
CA GLN A 297 -6.20 17.26 -28.24
C GLN A 297 -7.11 17.14 -26.99
N ARG A 298 -6.95 18.04 -26.01
CA ARG A 298 -7.74 18.03 -24.76
C ARG A 298 -9.24 18.08 -25.04
N GLY A 299 -10.01 17.35 -24.23
CA GLY A 299 -11.47 17.32 -24.31
C GLY A 299 -12.05 16.33 -25.32
N THR A 300 -11.26 15.37 -25.80
CA THR A 300 -11.79 14.26 -26.60
C THR A 300 -11.81 12.95 -25.80
N ALA A 301 -12.75 12.06 -26.14
CA ALA A 301 -12.87 10.76 -25.49
C ALA A 301 -11.65 9.88 -25.75
N ASN A 302 -11.00 10.03 -26.92
CA ASN A 302 -9.76 9.32 -27.24
C ASN A 302 -8.60 9.78 -26.37
N THR A 303 -8.46 11.09 -26.14
CA THR A 303 -7.43 11.63 -25.23
C THR A 303 -7.63 11.09 -23.82
N ASN A 304 -8.86 11.14 -23.29
CA ASN A 304 -9.16 10.58 -21.96
C ASN A 304 -8.83 9.08 -21.88
N ALA A 305 -9.14 8.32 -22.93
CA ALA A 305 -8.82 6.90 -23.02
C ALA A 305 -7.31 6.63 -23.07
N MET A 306 -6.52 7.41 -23.82
CA MET A 306 -5.07 7.29 -23.85
C MET A 306 -4.43 7.62 -22.50
N LEU A 307 -4.90 8.68 -21.82
CA LEU A 307 -4.47 9.04 -20.47
C LEU A 307 -4.75 7.90 -19.49
N PHE A 308 -5.93 7.28 -19.57
CA PHE A 308 -6.29 6.13 -18.73
C PHE A 308 -5.32 4.97 -18.93
N ILE A 309 -5.02 4.60 -20.18
CA ILE A 309 -4.07 3.51 -20.50
C ILE A 309 -2.71 3.84 -19.91
N ARG A 310 -2.20 5.05 -20.14
CA ARG A 310 -0.89 5.50 -19.65
C ARG A 310 -0.79 5.48 -18.12
N ASP A 311 -1.80 5.96 -17.42
CA ASP A 311 -1.81 5.98 -15.95
C ASP A 311 -1.95 4.56 -15.37
N MET A 312 -2.75 3.69 -16.01
CA MET A 312 -2.88 2.28 -15.64
C MET A 312 -1.59 1.48 -15.84
N LEU A 313 -0.77 1.80 -16.84
CA LEU A 313 0.53 1.14 -17.04
C LEU A 313 1.47 1.34 -15.85
N VAL A 314 1.45 2.52 -15.21
CA VAL A 314 2.21 2.80 -13.98
C VAL A 314 1.72 1.89 -12.84
N TYR A 315 0.41 1.74 -12.69
CA TYR A 315 -0.20 0.88 -11.68
C TYR A 315 0.11 -0.62 -11.91
N LEU A 316 0.04 -1.07 -13.16
CA LEU A 316 0.37 -2.44 -13.55
C LEU A 316 1.86 -2.74 -13.33
N GLU A 317 2.74 -1.80 -13.66
CA GLU A 317 4.18 -1.92 -13.43
C GLU A 317 4.51 -2.08 -11.95
N LEU A 318 3.96 -1.22 -11.09
CA LEU A 318 4.10 -1.35 -9.64
C LEU A 318 3.64 -2.73 -9.16
N THR A 319 2.48 -3.19 -9.63
CA THR A 319 1.94 -4.50 -9.23
C THR A 319 2.85 -5.65 -9.68
N ALA A 320 3.36 -5.60 -10.90
CA ALA A 320 4.22 -6.64 -11.46
C ALA A 320 5.60 -6.66 -10.76
N ALA A 321 6.19 -5.50 -10.53
CA ALA A 321 7.47 -5.36 -9.82
C ALA A 321 7.40 -5.87 -8.38
N ILE A 322 6.30 -5.56 -7.67
CA ILE A 322 6.01 -6.13 -6.34
C ILE A 322 5.96 -7.64 -6.42
N LYS A 323 5.17 -8.20 -7.35
CA LYS A 323 4.94 -9.64 -7.45
C LYS A 323 6.23 -10.42 -7.71
N CYS A 324 7.10 -9.91 -8.58
CA CYS A 324 8.38 -10.56 -8.91
C CYS A 324 9.53 -10.21 -7.95
N GLY A 325 9.31 -9.30 -7.00
CA GLY A 325 10.32 -8.87 -6.05
C GLY A 325 11.45 -8.02 -6.64
N ASP A 326 11.16 -7.24 -7.68
CA ASP A 326 12.16 -6.35 -8.29
C ASP A 326 12.08 -4.94 -7.68
N VAL A 327 12.88 -4.71 -6.63
CA VAL A 327 12.92 -3.44 -5.91
C VAL A 327 13.50 -2.30 -6.75
N GLY A 328 14.35 -2.60 -7.74
CA GLY A 328 14.88 -1.60 -8.66
C GLY A 328 13.79 -1.08 -9.62
N ARG A 329 12.89 -1.97 -10.07
CA ARG A 329 11.70 -1.58 -10.84
C ARG A 329 10.69 -0.80 -9.99
N ILE A 330 10.53 -1.19 -8.72
CA ILE A 330 9.72 -0.42 -7.76
C ILE A 330 10.27 1.01 -7.63
N GLU A 331 11.57 1.18 -7.41
CA GLU A 331 12.22 2.50 -7.34
C GLU A 331 11.98 3.32 -8.62
N GLU A 332 12.10 2.69 -9.79
CA GLU A 332 11.89 3.39 -11.07
C GLU A 332 10.45 3.88 -11.24
N VAL A 333 9.45 3.03 -10.96
CA VAL A 333 8.03 3.40 -11.06
C VAL A 333 7.61 4.43 -10.01
N LEU A 334 8.26 4.43 -8.84
CA LEU A 334 8.02 5.44 -7.82
C LEU A 334 8.28 6.86 -8.29
N LYS A 335 9.20 7.08 -9.24
CA LYS A 335 9.43 8.42 -9.82
C LYS A 335 8.16 8.97 -10.49
N THR A 336 7.55 8.17 -11.36
CA THR A 336 6.30 8.55 -12.05
C THR A 336 5.13 8.63 -11.09
N ILE A 337 5.03 7.71 -10.12
CA ILE A 337 4.00 7.77 -9.08
C ILE A 337 4.13 9.08 -8.29
N THR A 338 5.34 9.45 -7.88
CA THR A 338 5.61 10.71 -7.17
C THR A 338 5.07 11.91 -7.94
N ILE A 339 5.35 11.98 -9.26
CA ILE A 339 4.80 13.02 -10.14
C ILE A 339 3.26 13.00 -10.13
N MET A 340 2.64 11.84 -10.35
CA MET A 340 1.17 11.71 -10.42
C MET A 340 0.47 12.19 -9.15
N PHE A 341 1.05 11.92 -7.97
CA PHE A 341 0.48 12.35 -6.69
C PHE A 341 0.56 13.87 -6.47
N GLN A 342 1.45 14.58 -7.17
CA GLN A 342 1.47 16.05 -7.11
C GLN A 342 0.32 16.68 -7.86
N ALA A 343 -0.24 16.01 -8.88
CA ALA A 343 -1.27 16.58 -9.74
C ALA A 343 -2.62 16.82 -9.04
N THR A 344 -2.87 16.20 -7.89
CA THR A 344 -4.17 16.27 -7.21
C THR A 344 -4.07 16.86 -5.80
N SER A 345 -5.15 16.85 -5.03
CA SER A 345 -5.20 17.38 -3.66
C SER A 345 -4.58 16.46 -2.61
N THR A 346 -4.00 15.32 -3.00
CA THR A 346 -3.32 14.36 -2.13
C THR A 346 -1.92 14.83 -1.69
N LYS A 347 -1.85 16.05 -1.12
CA LYS A 347 -0.59 16.71 -0.76
C LYS A 347 0.25 15.90 0.24
N ASN A 348 -0.41 15.18 1.16
CA ASN A 348 0.29 14.36 2.16
C ASN A 348 1.07 13.21 1.51
N TYR A 349 0.44 12.46 0.59
CA TYR A 349 1.09 11.39 -0.17
C TYR A 349 2.21 11.93 -1.07
N GLY A 350 1.93 13.01 -1.80
CA GLY A 350 2.93 13.66 -2.66
C GLY A 350 4.17 14.12 -1.87
N ASN A 351 3.97 14.79 -0.73
CA ASN A 351 5.07 15.26 0.11
C ASN A 351 5.87 14.11 0.74
N GLN A 352 5.21 13.01 1.12
CA GLN A 352 5.91 11.84 1.64
C GLN A 352 6.73 11.13 0.55
N LEU A 353 6.22 11.03 -0.67
CA LEU A 353 6.96 10.48 -1.80
C LEU A 353 8.16 11.36 -2.19
N LEU A 354 8.02 12.70 -2.14
CA LEU A 354 9.15 13.63 -2.31
C LEU A 354 10.20 13.45 -1.21
N ARG A 355 9.75 13.26 0.03
CA ARG A 355 10.65 12.98 1.15
C ARG A 355 11.41 11.67 0.94
N PHE A 356 10.72 10.63 0.52
CA PHE A 356 11.33 9.34 0.21
C PHE A 356 12.36 9.46 -0.92
N ALA A 357 12.03 10.18 -2.00
CA ALA A 357 12.97 10.46 -3.10
C ALA A 357 14.21 11.24 -2.62
N TYR A 358 14.01 12.24 -1.74
CA TYR A 358 15.10 12.98 -1.12
C TYR A 358 16.01 12.05 -0.31
N ASP A 359 15.44 11.16 0.49
CA ASP A 359 16.23 10.29 1.34
C ASP A 359 16.99 9.22 0.56
N ILE A 360 16.40 8.64 -0.49
CA ILE A 360 17.11 7.76 -1.44
C ILE A 360 18.32 8.49 -2.03
N ARG A 361 18.13 9.74 -2.45
CA ARG A 361 19.14 10.47 -3.22
C ARG A 361 20.27 11.02 -2.37
N HIS A 362 19.94 11.54 -1.18
CA HIS A 362 20.84 12.39 -0.41
C HIS A 362 21.10 11.87 1.02
N THR A 363 20.17 11.14 1.62
CA THR A 363 20.25 10.76 3.04
C THR A 363 20.76 9.34 3.27
N TRP A 364 20.36 8.38 2.44
CA TRP A 364 20.65 6.97 2.63
C TRP A 364 21.94 6.57 1.93
N SER A 365 22.72 5.72 2.60
CA SER A 365 23.76 4.93 1.95
C SER A 365 23.12 3.81 1.14
N ASP A 366 23.88 3.21 0.21
CA ASP A 366 23.38 2.10 -0.60
C ASP A 366 22.95 0.93 0.29
N VAL A 367 23.72 0.61 1.34
CA VAL A 367 23.37 -0.43 2.32
C VAL A 367 22.03 -0.14 3.00
N ARG A 368 21.83 1.10 3.47
CA ARG A 368 20.57 1.49 4.13
C ARG A 368 19.39 1.46 3.16
N LYS A 369 19.60 1.91 1.93
CA LYS A 369 18.59 1.88 0.87
C LYS A 369 18.17 0.43 0.61
N ASP A 370 19.13 -0.47 0.39
CA ASP A 370 18.87 -1.89 0.13
C ASP A 370 18.10 -2.54 1.29
N ALA A 371 18.50 -2.26 2.53
CA ALA A 371 17.82 -2.75 3.73
C ALA A 371 16.35 -2.29 3.80
N ILE A 372 16.08 -1.01 3.52
CA ILE A 372 14.72 -0.45 3.48
C ILE A 372 13.89 -1.11 2.37
N PHE A 373 14.42 -1.18 1.15
CA PHE A 373 13.71 -1.82 0.04
C PHE A 373 13.45 -3.31 0.27
N GLN A 374 14.37 -4.03 0.92
CA GLN A 374 14.16 -5.43 1.31
C GLN A 374 13.07 -5.58 2.37
N SER A 375 12.96 -4.63 3.31
CA SER A 375 11.90 -4.65 4.34
C SER A 375 10.48 -4.41 3.78
N TRP A 376 10.35 -3.94 2.55
CA TRP A 376 9.05 -3.68 1.95
C TRP A 376 8.31 -4.93 1.48
N LEU A 377 9.05 -6.02 1.24
CA LEU A 377 8.54 -7.23 0.64
C LEU A 377 8.84 -8.44 1.51
N VAL A 378 7.88 -9.37 1.54
CA VAL A 378 8.00 -10.66 2.19
C VAL A 378 7.61 -11.77 1.22
N ASN A 379 8.17 -12.96 1.42
CA ASN A 379 7.85 -14.11 0.60
C ASN A 379 7.51 -15.31 1.49
N VAL A 380 6.21 -15.52 1.69
CA VAL A 380 5.70 -16.57 2.59
C VAL A 380 5.97 -17.98 2.04
N SER A 381 6.18 -18.12 0.73
CA SER A 381 6.31 -19.41 0.06
C SER A 381 7.75 -19.78 -0.34
N GLY A 382 8.66 -18.81 -0.37
CA GLY A 382 10.00 -18.96 -0.96
C GLY A 382 9.99 -19.19 -2.48
N LYS A 383 8.88 -18.90 -3.18
CA LYS A 383 8.75 -19.10 -4.63
C LYS A 383 8.95 -17.80 -5.38
N GLU A 384 9.53 -17.91 -6.57
CA GLU A 384 9.55 -16.83 -7.55
C GLU A 384 8.13 -16.31 -7.84
N ASN A 385 8.00 -15.00 -8.08
CA ASN A 385 6.71 -14.34 -8.36
C ASN A 385 5.63 -14.48 -7.27
N ALA A 386 6.02 -14.72 -6.01
CA ALA A 386 5.13 -14.89 -4.86
C ALA A 386 5.39 -13.86 -3.74
N TRP A 387 6.02 -12.73 -4.06
CA TRP A 387 6.28 -11.65 -3.13
C TRP A 387 5.00 -10.88 -2.76
N VAL A 388 4.93 -10.46 -1.50
CA VAL A 388 3.79 -9.73 -0.92
C VAL A 388 4.34 -8.51 -0.17
N PRO A 389 3.70 -7.34 -0.27
CA PRO A 389 4.02 -6.20 0.58
C PRO A 389 3.96 -6.55 2.07
N ALA A 390 4.94 -6.09 2.85
CA ALA A 390 5.02 -6.38 4.29
C ALA A 390 3.81 -5.82 5.06
N ASP A 391 3.31 -4.65 4.67
CA ASP A 391 2.09 -4.04 5.22
C ASP A 391 0.82 -4.85 4.89
N LEU A 392 0.72 -5.40 3.66
CA LEU A 392 -0.36 -6.32 3.33
C LEU A 392 -0.30 -7.62 4.13
N TYR A 393 0.91 -8.12 4.39
CA TYR A 393 1.08 -9.28 5.25
C TYR A 393 0.60 -9.01 6.68
N GLN A 394 0.88 -7.82 7.22
CA GLN A 394 0.39 -7.39 8.52
C GLN A 394 -1.14 -7.28 8.53
N GLU A 395 -1.74 -6.70 7.49
CA GLU A 395 -3.20 -6.62 7.37
C GLU A 395 -3.87 -8.01 7.32
N HIS A 396 -3.26 -8.98 6.61
CA HIS A 396 -3.73 -10.36 6.65
C HIS A 396 -3.65 -10.98 8.06
N THR A 397 -2.61 -10.63 8.82
CA THR A 397 -2.42 -11.09 10.21
C THR A 397 -3.49 -10.48 11.13
N ASN A 398 -3.81 -9.20 10.95
CA ASN A 398 -4.92 -8.51 11.61
C ASN A 398 -6.26 -9.20 11.31
N LEU A 399 -6.51 -9.51 10.03
CA LEU A 399 -7.76 -10.12 9.59
C LEU A 399 -7.96 -11.52 10.20
N LEU A 400 -6.93 -12.36 10.25
CA LEU A 400 -6.99 -13.65 10.94
C LEU A 400 -7.29 -13.49 12.43
N THR A 401 -6.63 -12.53 13.09
CA THR A 401 -6.77 -12.25 14.52
C THR A 401 -8.19 -11.78 14.86
N LYS A 402 -8.76 -10.88 14.05
CA LYS A 402 -10.05 -10.23 14.33
C LYS A 402 -11.28 -11.01 13.83
N VAL A 403 -11.15 -11.78 12.75
CA VAL A 403 -12.29 -12.47 12.11
C VAL A 403 -12.26 -13.96 12.38
N ARG A 404 -11.13 -14.64 12.13
CA ARG A 404 -11.08 -16.11 12.12
C ARG A 404 -10.88 -16.70 13.52
N TYR A 405 -9.98 -16.10 14.30
CA TYR A 405 -9.56 -16.64 15.60
C TYR A 405 -9.91 -15.71 16.78
N ALA A 406 -10.79 -14.73 16.55
CA ALA A 406 -11.31 -13.91 17.62
C ALA A 406 -12.15 -14.77 18.58
N GLY A 407 -11.92 -14.61 19.88
CA GLY A 407 -12.72 -15.26 20.91
C GLY A 407 -14.21 -14.91 20.77
N SER A 408 -15.08 -15.85 21.15
CA SER A 408 -16.53 -15.64 21.17
C SER A 408 -17.03 -15.26 22.57
N GLY A 409 -18.12 -14.47 22.66
CA GLY A 409 -18.73 -14.08 23.92
C GLY A 409 -17.76 -13.33 24.85
N SER A 410 -17.61 -13.79 26.09
CA SER A 410 -16.70 -13.19 27.08
C SER A 410 -15.22 -13.28 26.70
N ASN A 411 -14.85 -14.18 25.81
CA ASN A 411 -13.47 -14.32 25.33
C ASN A 411 -13.12 -13.32 24.23
N ARG A 412 -14.09 -12.52 23.76
CA ARG A 412 -13.83 -11.43 22.81
C ARG A 412 -13.22 -10.22 23.55
N SER A 413 -12.02 -10.40 24.09
CA SER A 413 -11.31 -9.41 24.90
C SER A 413 -9.86 -9.27 24.45
N TRP A 414 -9.27 -8.10 24.70
CA TRP A 414 -7.84 -7.88 24.48
C TRP A 414 -6.96 -8.90 25.18
N LYS A 415 -7.32 -9.30 26.40
CA LYS A 415 -6.53 -10.25 27.17
C LYS A 415 -6.48 -11.63 26.52
N TYR A 416 -7.57 -12.03 25.86
CA TYR A 416 -7.61 -13.27 25.09
C TYR A 416 -6.75 -13.16 23.82
N LEU A 417 -6.83 -12.04 23.09
CA LEU A 417 -6.01 -11.84 21.90
C LEU A 417 -4.51 -11.84 22.24
N GLU A 418 -4.12 -11.05 23.25
CA GLU A 418 -2.75 -10.94 23.77
C GLU A 418 -2.18 -12.31 24.16
N LEU A 419 -2.92 -13.08 24.97
CA LEU A 419 -2.39 -14.30 25.59
C LEU A 419 -2.62 -15.57 24.78
N SER A 420 -3.55 -15.57 23.83
CA SER A 420 -4.03 -16.80 23.19
C SER A 420 -4.04 -16.72 21.66
N THR A 421 -4.45 -15.60 21.06
CA THR A 421 -4.66 -15.56 19.61
C THR A 421 -3.46 -15.05 18.83
N SER A 422 -2.97 -13.84 19.11
CA SER A 422 -2.12 -13.08 18.18
C SER A 422 -0.85 -13.82 17.80
N MET A 423 -0.12 -14.34 18.79
CA MET A 423 1.15 -15.05 18.60
C MET A 423 0.98 -16.40 17.89
N ASN A 424 -0.17 -17.06 18.06
CA ASN A 424 -0.43 -18.40 17.54
C ASN A 424 -1.24 -18.39 16.24
N VAL A 425 -1.57 -17.20 15.71
CA VAL A 425 -2.51 -17.01 14.60
C VAL A 425 -2.12 -17.78 13.33
N ARG A 426 -0.81 -17.91 13.06
CA ARG A 426 -0.29 -18.67 11.91
C ARG A 426 -0.27 -20.17 12.19
N LEU A 427 0.17 -20.56 13.38
CA LEU A 427 0.16 -21.96 13.84
C LEU A 427 -1.25 -22.56 13.79
N TYR A 428 -2.29 -21.80 14.13
CA TYR A 428 -3.67 -22.26 14.02
C TYR A 428 -4.08 -22.64 12.60
N GLY A 429 -3.59 -21.88 11.60
CA GLY A 429 -3.80 -22.23 10.19
C GLY A 429 -3.12 -23.55 9.82
N GLU A 430 -1.86 -23.71 10.20
CA GLU A 430 -1.07 -24.92 9.93
C GLU A 430 -1.67 -26.17 10.60
N ILE A 431 -2.11 -26.05 11.85
CA ILE A 431 -2.79 -27.13 12.57
C ILE A 431 -4.10 -27.50 11.86
N GLN A 432 -4.87 -26.50 11.43
CA GLN A 432 -6.12 -26.75 10.72
C GLN A 432 -5.86 -27.50 9.41
N GLU A 433 -4.91 -27.06 8.58
CA GLU A 433 -4.53 -27.72 7.32
C GLU A 433 -4.10 -29.16 7.55
N LYS A 434 -3.26 -29.40 8.57
CA LYS A 434 -2.79 -30.75 8.92
C LYS A 434 -3.93 -31.66 9.37
N VAL A 435 -4.86 -31.14 10.16
CA VAL A 435 -6.05 -31.91 10.58
C VAL A 435 -6.95 -32.20 9.37
N GLU A 436 -7.14 -31.25 8.46
CA GLU A 436 -7.92 -31.48 7.24
C GLU A 436 -7.30 -32.58 6.36
N GLU A 437 -5.97 -32.56 6.18
CA GLU A 437 -5.22 -33.57 5.45
C GLU A 437 -5.36 -34.97 6.06
N GLU A 438 -5.12 -35.11 7.36
CA GLU A 438 -5.20 -36.39 8.09
C GLU A 438 -6.60 -37.01 8.05
N PHE A 439 -7.64 -36.18 8.07
CA PHE A 439 -9.02 -36.64 8.01
C PHE A 439 -9.53 -36.86 6.58
N GLY A 440 -8.68 -36.64 5.57
CA GLY A 440 -9.05 -36.75 4.16
C GLY A 440 -10.22 -35.84 3.80
N VAL A 441 -10.35 -34.70 4.50
CA VAL A 441 -11.35 -33.70 4.16
C VAL A 441 -10.98 -33.21 2.77
N THR A 442 -11.82 -33.51 1.78
CA THR A 442 -11.63 -32.99 0.43
C THR A 442 -11.59 -31.48 0.56
N PHE A 443 -10.41 -30.91 0.34
CA PHE A 443 -10.26 -29.48 0.16
C PHE A 443 -11.22 -29.12 -0.96
N ASN A 444 -12.35 -28.50 -0.64
CA ASN A 444 -13.07 -27.76 -1.67
C ASN A 444 -12.01 -26.81 -2.20
N ASN A 445 -11.76 -26.83 -3.51
CA ASN A 445 -10.77 -25.96 -4.11
C ASN A 445 -11.12 -24.50 -3.74
N ASN A 446 -10.52 -24.00 -2.65
CA ASN A 446 -10.60 -22.61 -2.20
C ASN A 446 -9.74 -21.71 -3.09
N HIS A 447 -9.16 -22.28 -4.17
CA HIS A 447 -8.99 -21.54 -5.40
C HIS A 447 -10.37 -21.14 -5.90
N HIS A 448 -10.91 -20.03 -5.39
CA HIS A 448 -11.86 -19.26 -6.17
C HIS A 448 -11.26 -19.10 -7.55
N SER A 449 -11.85 -19.78 -8.53
CA SER A 449 -11.62 -19.45 -9.93
C SER A 449 -11.92 -17.96 -10.00
N THR A 450 -10.88 -17.16 -10.26
CA THR A 450 -11.05 -15.72 -10.44
C THR A 450 -12.21 -15.56 -11.41
N VAL A 451 -13.28 -14.90 -10.98
CA VAL A 451 -14.49 -14.77 -11.81
C VAL A 451 -14.02 -14.16 -13.13
N SER A 452 -14.30 -14.85 -14.23
CA SER A 452 -13.72 -14.47 -15.51
C SER A 452 -14.13 -13.05 -15.87
N THR A 453 -13.17 -12.16 -16.04
CA THR A 453 -13.39 -10.77 -16.47
C THR A 453 -13.69 -10.66 -17.96
N LYS A 454 -13.68 -11.77 -18.70
CA LYS A 454 -13.87 -11.78 -20.17
C LYS A 454 -15.18 -11.15 -20.61
N GLU A 455 -16.27 -11.39 -19.89
CA GLU A 455 -17.58 -10.80 -20.20
C GLU A 455 -17.57 -9.28 -19.97
N ASP A 456 -16.98 -8.82 -18.86
CA ASP A 456 -16.85 -7.39 -18.56
C ASP A 456 -16.02 -6.68 -19.63
N VAL A 457 -14.86 -7.25 -20.00
CA VAL A 457 -14.00 -6.75 -21.08
C VAL A 457 -14.79 -6.65 -22.38
N SER A 458 -15.51 -7.72 -22.76
CA SER A 458 -16.30 -7.76 -24.01
C SER A 458 -17.39 -6.69 -24.05
N ARG A 459 -18.09 -6.47 -22.93
CA ARG A 459 -19.13 -5.43 -22.81
C ARG A 459 -18.54 -4.01 -22.88
N ILE A 460 -17.43 -3.77 -22.19
CA ILE A 460 -16.72 -2.48 -22.27
C ILE A 460 -16.26 -2.24 -23.70
N MET A 461 -15.64 -3.22 -24.36
CA MET A 461 -15.24 -3.11 -25.77
C MET A 461 -16.41 -2.77 -26.69
N ALA A 462 -17.56 -3.46 -26.55
CA ALA A 462 -18.75 -3.16 -27.34
C ALA A 462 -19.25 -1.73 -27.13
N SER A 463 -19.28 -1.26 -25.88
CA SER A 463 -19.63 0.13 -25.52
C SER A 463 -18.68 1.16 -26.14
N LEU A 464 -17.37 0.92 -26.05
CA LEU A 464 -16.34 1.79 -26.64
C LEU A 464 -16.49 1.89 -28.17
N LYS A 465 -16.71 0.75 -28.85
CA LYS A 465 -16.94 0.69 -30.31
C LYS A 465 -18.19 1.45 -30.72
N ASN A 466 -19.30 1.25 -30.02
CA ASN A 466 -20.56 1.95 -30.29
C ASN A 466 -20.42 3.47 -30.16
N LYS A 467 -19.53 3.92 -29.26
CA LYS A 467 -19.22 5.33 -29.02
C LYS A 467 -18.08 5.86 -29.90
N ASN A 468 -17.58 5.05 -30.84
CA ASN A 468 -16.50 5.40 -31.75
C ASN A 468 -15.21 5.86 -31.03
N ILE A 469 -14.92 5.32 -29.84
CA ILE A 469 -13.65 5.59 -29.17
C ILE A 469 -12.55 4.85 -29.94
N PHE A 470 -11.50 5.59 -30.31
CA PHE A 470 -10.44 5.23 -31.25
C PHE A 470 -10.86 5.04 -32.71
N ARG A 471 -12.15 5.20 -33.06
CA ARG A 471 -12.64 5.04 -34.45
C ARG A 471 -13.22 6.36 -34.97
N GLY A 472 -12.82 6.80 -36.16
CA GLY A 472 -13.42 7.98 -36.80
C GLY A 472 -12.92 9.34 -36.27
N SER A 473 -13.64 10.42 -36.60
CA SER A 473 -13.18 11.80 -36.36
C SER A 473 -13.24 12.20 -34.88
N ASN A 474 -12.07 12.44 -34.29
CA ASN A 474 -11.85 12.83 -32.90
C ASN A 474 -12.18 14.33 -32.67
N ARG A 475 -13.46 14.68 -32.48
CA ARG A 475 -13.85 16.08 -32.19
C ARG A 475 -14.24 16.24 -30.72
N PRO A 476 -13.81 17.33 -30.06
CA PRO A 476 -14.34 17.69 -28.75
C PRO A 476 -15.87 17.87 -28.82
N THR A 477 -16.56 17.37 -27.81
CA THR A 477 -18.02 17.52 -27.66
C THR A 477 -18.32 18.08 -26.28
N GLU A 478 -19.43 18.79 -26.11
CA GLU A 478 -19.84 19.33 -24.79
C GLU A 478 -20.03 18.24 -23.71
N GLU A 479 -20.33 17.01 -24.13
CA GLU A 479 -20.51 15.85 -23.25
C GLU A 479 -19.18 15.26 -22.69
N VAL A 480 -18.04 15.65 -23.28
CA VAL A 480 -16.72 15.12 -22.89
C VAL A 480 -16.00 16.14 -22.03
N HIS A 481 -15.94 15.83 -20.74
CA HIS A 481 -15.10 16.57 -19.82
C HIS A 481 -13.64 16.09 -19.93
N PRO A 482 -12.67 16.99 -20.16
CA PRO A 482 -11.25 16.62 -20.17
C PRO A 482 -10.84 16.03 -18.82
N VAL A 483 -10.12 14.91 -18.87
CA VAL A 483 -9.48 14.32 -17.69
C VAL A 483 -8.18 15.07 -17.38
N CYS A 484 -7.87 15.20 -16.09
CA CYS A 484 -6.59 15.74 -15.63
C CYS A 484 -5.44 14.84 -16.09
N ASP A 485 -4.45 15.43 -16.77
CA ASP A 485 -3.21 14.73 -17.06
C ASP A 485 -2.34 14.69 -15.81
N LEU A 486 -2.35 13.56 -15.10
CA LEU A 486 -1.62 13.39 -13.85
C LEU A 486 -0.11 13.59 -13.99
N GLN A 487 0.47 13.28 -15.16
CA GLN A 487 1.90 13.43 -15.38
C GLN A 487 2.24 14.88 -15.76
N GLU A 488 1.45 15.55 -16.63
CA GLU A 488 1.66 16.97 -16.97
C GLU A 488 1.50 17.85 -15.74
N THR A 489 0.33 17.77 -15.11
CA THR A 489 -0.03 18.64 -13.99
C THR A 489 0.86 18.36 -12.78
N GLY A 490 1.30 17.12 -12.62
CA GLY A 490 2.28 16.75 -11.61
C GLY A 490 3.63 17.40 -11.85
N MET A 491 4.13 17.36 -13.09
CA MET A 491 5.39 17.98 -13.48
C MET A 491 5.35 19.51 -13.38
N GLU A 492 4.24 20.13 -13.78
CA GLU A 492 4.01 21.58 -13.63
C GLU A 492 4.09 22.02 -12.17
N ARG A 493 3.54 21.21 -11.25
CA ARG A 493 3.61 21.46 -9.81
C ARG A 493 4.95 21.11 -9.17
N LEU A 494 5.77 20.28 -9.82
CA LEU A 494 7.16 19.97 -9.46
C LEU A 494 8.18 20.91 -10.10
N ASN A 495 7.73 22.05 -10.61
CA ASN A 495 8.63 23.10 -11.08
C ASN A 495 9.58 23.59 -9.96
N GLU A 496 10.48 24.51 -10.32
CA GLU A 496 11.46 25.07 -9.37
C GLU A 496 10.82 25.61 -8.09
N GLU A 497 9.64 26.22 -8.18
CA GLU A 497 8.90 26.76 -7.02
C GLU A 497 8.35 25.65 -6.12
N GLY A 498 7.76 24.59 -6.69
CA GLY A 498 7.22 23.46 -5.94
C GLY A 498 8.32 22.69 -5.19
N LEU A 499 9.44 22.43 -5.86
CA LEU A 499 10.62 21.84 -5.22
C LEU A 499 11.22 22.79 -4.18
N TYR A 500 11.27 24.09 -4.44
CA TYR A 500 11.73 25.07 -3.45
C TYR A 500 10.88 25.03 -2.18
N ALA A 501 9.54 25.04 -2.30
CA ALA A 501 8.63 24.95 -1.16
C ALA A 501 8.86 23.68 -0.33
N PHE A 502 9.05 22.53 -0.99
CA PHE A 502 9.41 21.28 -0.32
C PHE A 502 10.73 21.40 0.47
N HIS A 503 11.78 21.98 -0.13
CA HIS A 503 13.06 22.16 0.56
C HIS A 503 12.97 23.13 1.76
N GLU A 504 12.14 24.17 1.69
CA GLU A 504 11.91 25.06 2.83
C GLU A 504 11.22 24.32 3.99
N ILE A 505 10.26 23.44 3.69
CA ILE A 505 9.65 22.55 4.71
C ILE A 505 10.72 21.64 5.35
N LEU A 506 11.62 21.07 4.55
CA LEU A 506 12.72 20.23 5.07
C LEU A 506 13.67 21.02 5.97
N LYS A 507 14.04 22.24 5.57
CA LYS A 507 14.88 23.14 6.37
C LYS A 507 14.24 23.49 7.70
N ALA A 508 12.97 23.91 7.67
CA ALA A 508 12.21 24.26 8.86
C ALA A 508 12.20 23.08 9.85
N ARG A 509 11.88 21.87 9.38
CA ARG A 509 11.89 20.65 10.21
C ARG A 509 13.27 20.35 10.80
N ARG A 510 14.35 20.52 10.03
CA ARG A 510 15.73 20.33 10.53
C ARG A 510 16.07 21.32 11.64
N ASN A 511 15.68 22.59 11.51
CA ASN A 511 15.94 23.63 12.51
C ASN A 511 15.15 23.37 13.80
N THR A 512 13.88 22.95 13.69
CA THR A 512 13.06 22.54 14.84
C THR A 512 13.67 21.35 15.58
N ALA A 513 14.15 20.33 14.85
CA ALA A 513 14.80 19.16 15.45
C ALA A 513 16.16 19.50 16.13
N GLN A 514 16.82 20.57 15.69
CA GLN A 514 18.08 21.07 16.28
C GLN A 514 17.85 22.09 17.39
N GLY A 515 16.59 22.35 17.81
CA GLY A 515 16.26 23.28 18.88
C GLY A 515 16.55 24.74 18.55
N THR A 516 16.69 25.09 17.27
CA THR A 516 16.92 26.48 16.83
C THR A 516 15.56 27.09 16.47
N THR A 517 14.96 27.83 17.40
CA THR A 517 13.77 28.66 17.12
C THR A 517 14.16 29.73 16.11
N VAL A 518 13.58 29.69 14.91
CA VAL A 518 13.63 30.81 13.97
C VAL A 518 12.50 31.76 14.35
N ASP A 519 12.85 32.96 14.80
CA ASP A 519 11.92 34.08 14.97
C ASP A 519 11.28 34.41 13.62
N ASN A 520 10.01 34.03 13.44
CA ASN A 520 9.21 34.52 12.31
C ASN A 520 8.66 35.90 12.66
N THR A 521 9.41 36.95 12.34
CA THR A 521 8.83 38.28 12.09
C THR A 521 8.40 38.34 10.64
N VAL A 522 7.15 37.96 10.37
CA VAL A 522 6.45 38.40 9.15
C VAL A 522 5.42 39.42 9.58
N GLN A 523 5.72 40.69 9.28
CA GLN A 523 4.78 41.79 9.36
C GLN A 523 3.61 41.54 8.41
N GLY A 524 2.39 41.58 8.95
CA GLY A 524 1.15 41.45 8.18
C GLY A 524 -0.02 42.03 8.97
N THR A 525 -0.12 43.36 8.91
CA THR A 525 -1.33 44.22 8.98
C THR A 525 -2.48 43.87 9.92
N ASP A 526 -2.74 44.83 10.80
CA ASP A 526 -3.86 44.99 11.71
C ASP A 526 -5.24 44.62 11.15
N GLY A 527 -6.00 43.89 11.96
CA GLY A 527 -7.44 43.68 11.81
C GLY A 527 -8.03 43.24 13.14
N ASP A 528 -8.63 44.20 13.86
CA ASP A 528 -9.46 44.03 15.05
C ASP A 528 -10.42 42.85 14.95
N ILE A 529 -10.62 42.11 16.05
CA ILE A 529 -11.94 41.74 16.63
C ILE A 529 -11.75 41.18 18.06
N SER A 530 -12.18 42.01 19.01
CA SER A 530 -12.71 41.81 20.37
C SER A 530 -12.52 40.49 21.17
N GLU A 531 -12.10 40.71 22.42
CA GLU A 531 -12.27 39.87 23.61
C GLU A 531 -13.69 39.32 23.84
N ASN A 532 -13.80 38.05 24.27
CA ASN A 532 -14.35 37.68 25.59
C ASN A 532 -14.49 36.16 25.75
N GLY A 533 -14.02 35.60 26.88
CA GLY A 533 -14.46 34.28 27.34
C GLY A 533 -13.47 33.51 28.22
N LYS A 534 -13.39 33.86 29.51
CA LYS A 534 -12.61 33.15 30.55
C LYS A 534 -13.13 31.73 30.81
N GLY A 535 -12.23 30.75 30.95
CA GLY A 535 -12.56 29.38 31.37
C GLY A 535 -11.39 28.53 31.87
N LYS A 536 -10.77 28.94 32.99
CA LYS A 536 -9.90 28.18 33.92
C LYS A 536 -9.36 26.80 33.46
N ASP A 537 -8.10 26.78 33.02
CA ASP A 537 -7.24 25.59 33.04
C ASP A 537 -6.95 25.13 34.48
N ARG A 538 -7.32 23.89 34.80
CA ARG A 538 -6.70 23.14 35.90
C ARG A 538 -5.65 22.22 35.31
N ARG A 539 -4.39 22.68 35.31
CA ARG A 539 -3.23 21.79 35.16
C ARG A 539 -3.22 20.83 36.36
N ILE A 540 -3.50 19.56 36.09
CA ILE A 540 -3.11 18.47 36.98
C ILE A 540 -1.69 18.08 36.55
N GLU A 541 -0.70 18.63 37.26
CA GLU A 541 0.68 18.14 37.20
C GLU A 541 0.72 16.73 37.79
N ASN A 542 0.74 15.70 36.95
CA ASN A 542 1.19 14.38 37.35
C ASN A 542 2.65 14.24 36.94
N ASP A 543 3.50 14.52 37.92
CA ASP A 543 4.95 14.34 37.92
C ASP A 543 5.28 12.83 37.83
N VAL A 544 5.29 12.29 36.61
CA VAL A 544 5.88 10.98 36.33
C VAL A 544 7.39 11.19 36.30
N ARG A 545 8.05 10.82 37.40
CA ARG A 545 9.51 10.68 37.49
C ARG A 545 9.99 9.72 36.39
N VAL A 546 10.35 10.26 35.22
CA VAL A 546 11.01 9.52 34.14
C VAL A 546 12.41 9.18 34.62
N ASP A 547 12.62 7.92 34.99
CA ASP A 547 13.90 7.31 35.34
C ASP A 547 14.98 7.68 34.30
N GLU A 548 16.16 8.10 34.74
CA GLU A 548 17.29 8.47 33.86
C GLU A 548 17.71 7.30 32.95
N THR A 549 17.51 6.06 33.42
CA THR A 549 17.72 4.83 32.66
C THR A 549 16.75 4.72 31.47
N LEU A 550 15.51 5.19 31.64
CA LEU A 550 14.47 5.25 30.62
C LEU A 550 14.75 6.36 29.59
N LYS A 551 15.22 7.53 30.03
CA LYS A 551 15.68 8.58 29.11
C LYS A 551 16.87 8.12 28.26
N GLN A 552 17.80 7.37 28.86
CA GLN A 552 18.95 6.81 28.14
C GLN A 552 18.52 5.72 27.14
N TYR A 553 17.58 4.86 27.53
CA TYR A 553 16.98 3.88 26.62
C TYR A 553 16.30 4.56 25.43
N PHE A 554 15.42 5.55 25.64
CA PHE A 554 14.77 6.28 24.55
C PHE A 554 15.76 7.11 23.73
N LYS A 555 16.81 7.65 24.33
CA LYS A 555 17.87 8.39 23.61
C LYS A 555 18.70 7.47 22.72
N ASN A 556 18.96 6.23 23.15
CA ASN A 556 19.64 5.23 22.33
C ASN A 556 18.69 4.63 21.29
N PHE A 557 17.48 4.27 21.69
CA PHE A 557 16.44 3.73 20.82
C PHE A 557 16.00 4.70 19.72
N ALA A 558 15.81 6.00 20.02
CA ALA A 558 15.48 7.03 19.03
C ALA A 558 16.64 7.34 18.08
N LYS A 559 17.90 7.09 18.48
CA LYS A 559 19.06 7.14 17.57
C LYS A 559 19.10 5.95 16.61
N CYS A 560 18.54 4.82 17.03
CA CYS A 560 18.64 3.51 16.38
C CYS A 560 17.38 3.12 15.59
N CYS A 561 16.23 3.69 15.92
CA CYS A 561 15.04 3.58 15.09
C CYS A 561 15.26 4.42 13.84
N LEU A 562 15.39 3.75 12.69
CA LEU A 562 14.97 4.35 11.44
C LEU A 562 13.44 4.42 11.50
N ARG A 563 12.91 5.43 12.20
CA ARG A 563 11.55 5.87 11.94
C ARG A 563 11.53 6.29 10.48
N SER A 564 10.67 5.66 9.70
CA SER A 564 10.27 6.17 8.39
C SER A 564 9.44 7.44 8.55
N PHE A 565 10.01 8.47 9.18
CA PHE A 565 9.52 9.84 9.42
C PHE A 565 8.92 10.16 10.80
N ASP A 566 9.40 11.26 11.39
CA ASP A 566 8.74 12.00 12.47
C ASP A 566 7.51 12.72 11.88
N SER A 567 6.32 12.24 12.22
CA SER A 567 5.07 12.96 12.03
C SER A 567 4.70 13.67 13.34
N ASN A 568 5.21 14.88 13.54
CA ASN A 568 4.47 15.85 14.35
C ASN A 568 3.37 16.41 13.44
N ILE A 569 2.20 15.77 13.51
CA ILE A 569 0.93 16.35 13.04
C ILE A 569 0.60 17.43 14.06
N ASP A 570 0.85 18.68 13.69
CA ASP A 570 0.22 19.87 14.29
C ASP A 570 0.31 20.98 13.23
N ASP A 571 -0.61 20.96 12.27
CA ASP A 571 -1.05 22.20 11.62
C ASP A 571 -2.33 22.65 12.37
N PRO A 572 -2.26 23.70 13.22
CA PRO A 572 -3.40 24.16 13.99
C PRO A 572 -4.51 24.80 13.15
N ASN A 573 -4.34 24.91 11.82
CA ASN A 573 -5.37 25.37 10.89
C ASN A 573 -5.99 24.26 10.02
N ASP A 574 -5.65 23.00 10.26
CA ASP A 574 -6.27 21.87 9.57
C ASP A 574 -7.57 21.49 10.30
N GLU A 575 -8.69 22.09 9.87
CA GLU A 575 -10.01 21.52 10.13
C GLU A 575 -10.02 20.12 9.49
N GLY A 576 -9.73 19.12 10.32
CA GLY A 576 -9.44 17.76 9.91
C GLY A 576 -10.38 17.27 8.82
N ALA A 577 -9.79 16.83 7.71
CA ALA A 577 -10.40 15.78 6.91
C ALA A 577 -10.60 14.58 7.85
N SER A 578 -11.79 14.46 8.42
CA SER A 578 -12.14 13.36 9.30
C SER A 578 -11.86 12.06 8.54
N ILE A 579 -11.07 11.20 9.16
CA ILE A 579 -10.86 9.81 8.75
C ILE A 579 -12.11 8.96 9.11
N ASP A 580 -13.20 9.61 9.56
CA ASP A 580 -14.45 8.99 9.99
C ASP A 580 -15.29 8.33 8.87
N GLU A 581 -14.81 8.30 7.63
CA GLU A 581 -15.52 7.60 6.55
C GLU A 581 -14.64 6.71 5.66
N ALA A 582 -13.64 6.04 6.24
CA ALA A 582 -13.30 4.71 5.72
C ALA A 582 -14.59 3.85 5.79
N PRO A 583 -15.07 3.24 4.68
CA PRO A 583 -16.25 2.40 4.74
C PRO A 583 -16.05 1.36 5.83
N ILE A 584 -16.93 1.38 6.83
CA ILE A 584 -17.23 0.22 7.68
C ILE A 584 -17.45 -0.94 6.70
N LEU A 585 -16.44 -1.80 6.58
CA LEU A 585 -16.56 -3.03 5.83
C LEU A 585 -17.66 -3.82 6.55
N ASP A 586 -18.69 -4.18 5.80
CA ASP A 586 -19.64 -5.19 6.25
C ASP A 586 -18.90 -6.54 6.28
N ASP A 587 -18.20 -6.74 7.39
CA ASP A 587 -17.07 -7.65 7.63
C ASP A 587 -17.45 -9.13 7.77
N ARG A 588 -18.63 -9.56 7.30
CA ARG A 588 -19.10 -10.94 7.54
C ARG A 588 -19.55 -11.76 6.34
N GLU A 589 -19.75 -11.19 5.15
CA GLU A 589 -20.28 -11.96 4.01
C GLU A 589 -19.40 -12.00 2.75
N VAL A 590 -18.15 -11.52 2.79
CA VAL A 590 -17.29 -11.50 1.57
C VAL A 590 -15.88 -12.09 1.79
N TRP A 591 -15.52 -12.50 3.01
CA TRP A 591 -14.10 -12.82 3.32
C TRP A 591 -13.88 -14.13 4.08
N THR A 592 -14.86 -15.04 4.12
CA THR A 592 -14.62 -16.44 4.52
C THR A 592 -13.86 -17.27 3.48
N GLU A 593 -13.51 -16.66 2.34
CA GLU A 593 -13.23 -17.37 1.08
C GLU A 593 -11.81 -17.15 0.52
N SER A 594 -11.05 -16.18 1.02
CA SER A 594 -9.66 -15.91 0.57
C SER A 594 -8.58 -16.58 1.45
N PHE A 595 -8.99 -17.42 2.40
CA PHE A 595 -8.23 -17.69 3.62
C PHE A 595 -7.51 -19.03 3.72
N THR A 596 -7.18 -19.65 2.58
CA THR A 596 -6.29 -20.82 2.56
C THR A 596 -5.35 -20.72 1.37
N LYS A 597 -4.36 -19.82 1.45
CA LYS A 597 -3.11 -19.84 0.67
C LYS A 597 -1.98 -19.15 1.40
#